data_AF-A0A0F6RJW4-F1
#
_entry.id   AF-A0A0F6RJW4-F1
#
_cell.length_a   1.000
_cell.length_b   1.000
_cell.length_c   1.000
_cell.angle_alpha   90.00
_cell.angle_beta   90.00
_cell.angle_gamma   90.00
#
_symmetry.space_group_name_H-M   'P 1'
#
loop_
_entity.id
_entity.type
_entity.pdbx_description
1 polymer ?
#
loop_
_entity_poly.entity_id
_entity_poly.type
_entity_poly.pdbx_seq_one_letter_code
_entity_poly.pdbx_strand_id
1 'polypeptide(L)'
;MAEAFKQAYNGVEKFISNHPDSFPPVVINITDGEPNDFNAATTEAKKLAQLKTSDGNVIVLNAHISNASAGKIELPSDNAGFNNNKFANFLFDISSVLPDPLAESAKNAGFNVQPNARGFIFNADAEALIKLLQFGSQGALR
;
A
#
# COMPACT_ATOMS: atom_id res chain seq x y z
N MET A 1 -13.73 5.70 -1.07
CA MET A 1 -12.51 4.94 -1.40
C MET A 1 -12.51 4.37 -2.82
N ALA A 2 -13.53 3.59 -3.25
CA ALA A 2 -13.57 2.99 -4.59
C ALA A 2 -13.30 3.99 -5.73
N GLU A 3 -13.97 5.14 -5.72
CA GLU A 3 -13.74 6.19 -6.73
C GLU A 3 -12.30 6.75 -6.69
N ALA A 4 -11.68 6.85 -5.51
CA ALA A 4 -10.29 7.30 -5.41
C ALA A 4 -9.32 6.31 -6.06
N PHE A 5 -9.51 4.99 -5.87
CA PHE A 5 -8.73 3.98 -6.58
C PHE A 5 -8.95 4.02 -8.09
N LYS A 6 -10.18 4.26 -8.54
CA LYS A 6 -10.48 4.44 -9.96
C LYS A 6 -9.80 5.67 -10.56
N GLN A 7 -9.77 6.79 -9.84
CA GLN A 7 -9.04 7.99 -10.27
C GLN A 7 -7.52 7.73 -10.33
N ALA A 8 -6.98 7.01 -9.33
CA ALA A 8 -5.58 6.59 -9.33
C ALA A 8 -5.28 5.66 -10.52
N TYR A 9 -6.15 4.71 -10.83
CA TYR A 9 -6.04 3.85 -12.01
C TYR A 9 -5.86 4.67 -13.28
N ASN A 10 -6.74 5.66 -13.52
CA ASN A 10 -6.68 6.47 -14.75
C ASN A 10 -5.37 7.26 -14.84
N GLY A 11 -4.89 7.82 -13.73
CA GLY A 11 -3.62 8.55 -13.67
C GLY A 11 -2.42 7.64 -13.94
N VAL A 12 -2.41 6.46 -13.32
CA VAL A 12 -1.32 5.48 -13.42
C VAL A 12 -1.29 4.83 -14.79
N GLU A 13 -2.44 4.46 -15.37
CA GLU A 13 -2.54 3.92 -16.73
C GLU A 13 -1.98 4.91 -17.76
N LYS A 14 -2.32 6.20 -17.60
CA LYS A 14 -1.76 7.27 -18.43
C LYS A 14 -0.25 7.44 -18.24
N PHE A 15 0.26 7.31 -17.01
CA PHE A 15 1.70 7.38 -16.78
C PHE A 15 2.43 6.22 -17.47
N ILE A 16 1.93 5.00 -17.28
CA ILE A 16 2.51 3.77 -17.83
C ILE A 16 2.51 3.78 -19.35
N SER A 17 1.45 4.27 -20.00
CA SER A 17 1.40 4.35 -21.46
C SER A 17 2.49 5.26 -22.05
N ASN A 18 2.96 6.25 -21.28
CA ASN A 18 4.06 7.14 -21.67
C ASN A 18 5.44 6.66 -21.18
N HIS A 19 5.49 5.77 -20.19
CA HIS A 19 6.72 5.29 -19.56
C HIS A 19 6.67 3.77 -19.30
N PRO A 20 6.52 2.93 -20.35
CA PRO A 20 6.35 1.49 -20.18
C PRO A 20 7.59 0.81 -19.57
N ASP A 21 8.77 1.39 -19.78
CA ASP A 21 10.06 0.91 -19.27
C ASP A 21 10.55 1.69 -18.04
N SER A 22 9.66 1.85 -17.06
CA SER A 22 9.96 2.51 -15.79
C SER A 22 9.78 1.56 -14.60
N PHE A 23 10.33 1.94 -13.44
CA PHE A 23 10.00 1.30 -12.18
C PHE A 23 8.49 1.35 -11.95
N PRO A 24 7.86 0.30 -11.38
CA PRO A 24 6.40 0.28 -11.23
C PRO A 24 5.92 1.46 -10.37
N PRO A 25 4.87 2.18 -10.80
CA PRO A 25 4.31 3.26 -10.01
C PRO A 25 3.90 2.79 -8.61
N VAL A 26 4.22 3.60 -7.60
CA VAL A 26 3.79 3.39 -6.22
C VAL A 26 2.57 4.25 -5.95
N VAL A 27 1.48 3.65 -5.48
CA VAL A 27 0.27 4.34 -5.04
C VAL A 27 0.11 4.19 -3.54
N ILE A 28 0.08 5.30 -2.82
CA ILE A 28 -0.08 5.34 -1.37
C ILE A 28 -1.48 5.83 -1.05
N ASN A 29 -2.34 4.93 -0.57
CA ASN A 29 -3.66 5.26 -0.07
C ASN A 29 -3.59 5.62 1.42
N ILE A 30 -4.06 6.81 1.77
CA ILE A 30 -4.05 7.33 3.13
C ILE A 30 -5.50 7.63 3.53
N THR A 31 -5.95 7.09 4.66
CA THR A 31 -7.35 7.20 5.08
C THR A 31 -7.52 7.19 6.59
N ASP A 32 -8.55 7.84 7.10
CA ASP A 32 -9.02 7.82 8.49
C ASP A 32 -10.36 7.07 8.65
N GLY A 33 -10.83 6.38 7.60
CA GLY A 33 -12.17 5.79 7.60
C GLY A 33 -12.37 4.63 6.63
N GLU A 34 -13.47 3.91 6.85
CA GLU A 34 -13.83 2.72 6.07
C GLU A 34 -14.45 3.06 4.70
N PRO A 35 -14.30 2.17 3.69
CA PRO A 35 -15.06 2.31 2.46
C PRO A 35 -16.57 2.13 2.70
N ASN A 36 -17.39 2.92 2.01
CA ASN A 36 -18.86 2.71 2.01
C ASN A 36 -19.26 1.34 1.44
N ASP A 37 -18.46 0.80 0.52
CA ASP A 37 -18.62 -0.54 -0.06
C ASP A 37 -17.23 -1.19 -0.20
N PHE A 38 -17.00 -2.23 0.61
CA PHE A 38 -15.76 -3.01 0.61
C PHE A 38 -15.53 -3.76 -0.71
N ASN A 39 -16.58 -4.28 -1.36
CA ASN A 39 -16.45 -5.05 -2.58
C ASN A 39 -16.10 -4.14 -3.77
N ALA A 40 -16.77 -2.98 -3.86
CA ALA A 40 -16.45 -1.98 -4.87
C ALA A 40 -15.02 -1.46 -4.70
N ALA A 41 -14.62 -1.12 -3.45
CA ALA A 41 -13.27 -0.66 -3.18
C ALA A 41 -12.21 -1.72 -3.48
N THR A 42 -12.46 -2.98 -3.12
CA THR A 42 -11.58 -4.12 -3.44
C THR A 42 -11.42 -4.29 -4.94
N THR A 43 -12.52 -4.19 -5.68
CA THR A 43 -12.52 -4.35 -7.14
C THR A 43 -11.66 -3.28 -7.80
N GLU A 44 -11.84 -2.01 -7.45
CA GLU A 44 -11.06 -0.92 -8.05
C GLU A 44 -9.58 -0.94 -7.60
N ALA A 45 -9.29 -1.27 -6.34
CA ALA A 45 -7.92 -1.41 -5.87
C ALA A 45 -7.17 -2.56 -6.58
N LYS A 46 -7.84 -3.70 -6.81
CA LYS A 46 -7.24 -4.83 -7.52
C LYS A 46 -7.01 -4.53 -9.00
N LYS A 47 -7.91 -3.79 -9.67
CA LYS A 47 -7.68 -3.31 -11.04
C LYS A 47 -6.45 -2.42 -11.12
N LEU A 48 -6.31 -1.48 -10.18
CA LEU A 48 -5.13 -0.61 -10.08
C LEU A 48 -3.84 -1.42 -9.91
N ALA A 49 -3.81 -2.37 -8.98
CA ALA A 49 -2.64 -3.22 -8.74
C ALA A 49 -2.27 -4.12 -9.93
N GLN A 50 -3.22 -4.41 -10.83
CA GLN A 50 -2.99 -5.22 -12.03
C GLN A 50 -2.32 -4.46 -13.18
N LEU A 51 -2.32 -3.12 -13.15
CA LEU A 51 -1.50 -2.33 -14.07
C LEU A 51 -0.01 -2.66 -13.87
N LYS A 52 0.78 -2.55 -14.94
CA LYS A 52 2.20 -2.92 -14.92
C LYS A 52 3.06 -2.13 -15.91
N THR A 53 4.31 -1.92 -15.54
CA THR A 53 5.40 -1.55 -16.44
C THR A 53 6.18 -2.82 -16.85
N SER A 54 7.29 -2.69 -17.57
CA SER A 54 8.19 -3.82 -17.82
C SER A 54 8.92 -4.32 -16.58
N ASP A 55 9.01 -3.53 -15.51
CA ASP A 55 9.61 -3.90 -14.21
C ASP A 55 8.59 -4.39 -13.16
N GLY A 56 7.33 -4.58 -13.56
CA GLY A 56 6.33 -5.26 -12.75
C GLY A 56 5.05 -4.47 -12.47
N ASN A 57 4.26 -4.99 -11.54
CA ASN A 57 2.93 -4.49 -11.20
C ASN A 57 3.00 -3.23 -10.32
N VAL A 58 1.99 -2.37 -10.47
CA VAL A 58 1.77 -1.21 -9.58
C VAL A 58 1.78 -1.65 -8.12
N ILE A 59 2.48 -0.88 -7.29
CA ILE A 59 2.66 -1.18 -5.88
C ILE A 59 1.66 -0.35 -5.09
N VAL A 60 0.69 -0.99 -4.44
CA VAL A 60 -0.31 -0.33 -3.61
C VAL A 60 0.08 -0.42 -2.15
N LEU A 61 0.29 0.73 -1.51
CA LEU A 61 0.51 0.87 -0.08
C LEU A 61 -0.74 1.46 0.58
N ASN A 62 -1.11 0.99 1.78
CA ASN A 62 -2.23 1.50 2.54
C ASN A 62 -1.81 1.96 3.94
N ALA A 63 -2.25 3.15 4.33
CA ALA A 63 -2.09 3.70 5.67
C ALA A 63 -3.46 4.12 6.22
N HIS A 64 -3.89 3.47 7.29
CA HIS A 64 -5.00 3.95 8.11
C HIS A 64 -4.46 4.82 9.25
N ILE A 65 -4.82 6.10 9.28
CA ILE A 65 -4.42 7.06 10.30
C ILE A 65 -5.45 7.07 11.42
N SER A 66 -4.99 6.96 12.67
CA SER A 66 -5.84 7.05 13.84
C SER A 66 -5.08 7.62 15.03
N ASN A 67 -5.79 8.26 15.95
CA ASN A 67 -5.26 8.67 17.25
C ASN A 67 -5.18 7.50 18.25
N ALA A 68 -5.67 6.30 17.88
CA ALA A 68 -5.58 5.11 18.71
C ALA A 68 -4.18 4.51 18.61
N SER A 69 -3.48 4.39 19.74
CA SER A 69 -2.19 3.69 19.83
C SER A 69 -2.36 2.17 20.00
N ALA A 70 -3.53 1.70 20.42
CA ALA A 70 -3.83 0.29 20.54
C ALA A 70 -4.07 -0.35 19.15
N GLY A 71 -3.59 -1.58 18.96
CA GLY A 71 -3.82 -2.33 17.72
C GLY A 71 -3.09 -1.79 16.50
N LYS A 72 -1.94 -1.12 16.70
CA LYS A 72 -1.03 -0.70 15.63
C LYS A 72 -0.51 -1.94 14.89
N ILE A 73 -0.60 -1.91 13.56
CA ILE A 73 -0.12 -2.98 12.69
C ILE A 73 0.82 -2.34 11.68
N GLU A 74 2.04 -2.83 11.56
CA GLU A 74 3.07 -2.27 10.68
C GLU A 74 3.66 -3.37 9.81
N LEU A 75 3.44 -3.26 8.50
CA LEU A 75 4.01 -4.11 7.45
C LEU A 75 3.92 -5.63 7.73
N PRO A 76 2.72 -6.15 8.06
CA PRO A 76 2.58 -7.55 8.43
C PRO A 76 2.76 -8.47 7.22
N SER A 77 3.25 -9.69 7.47
CA SER A 77 3.33 -10.77 6.47
C SER A 77 2.05 -11.60 6.35
N ASP A 78 1.22 -11.59 7.39
CA ASP A 78 -0.05 -12.31 7.46
C ASP A 78 -1.09 -11.53 8.29
N ASN A 79 -2.32 -12.03 8.36
CA ASN A 79 -3.43 -11.41 9.06
C ASN A 79 -3.82 -12.11 10.37
N ALA A 80 -3.01 -13.04 10.89
CA ALA A 80 -3.38 -13.86 12.04
C ALA A 80 -3.66 -13.01 13.30
N GLY A 81 -2.93 -11.90 13.47
CA GLY A 81 -3.07 -10.99 14.61
C GLY A 81 -4.27 -10.03 14.55
N PHE A 82 -5.00 -9.97 13.42
CA PHE A 82 -6.12 -9.03 13.24
C PHE A 82 -7.24 -9.60 12.36
N ASN A 83 -7.36 -10.92 12.25
CA ASN A 83 -8.35 -11.62 11.42
C ASN A 83 -9.81 -11.27 11.75
N ASN A 84 -10.09 -10.81 12.96
CA ASN A 84 -11.40 -10.36 13.41
C ASN A 84 -11.71 -8.89 13.04
N ASN A 85 -10.72 -8.12 12.59
CA ASN A 85 -10.88 -6.73 12.20
C ASN A 85 -11.10 -6.65 10.68
N LYS A 86 -12.37 -6.55 10.26
CA LYS A 86 -12.76 -6.49 8.84
C LYS A 86 -12.02 -5.40 8.05
N PHE A 87 -11.85 -4.22 8.64
CA PHE A 87 -11.21 -3.11 7.94
C PHE A 87 -9.71 -3.32 7.76
N ALA A 88 -9.02 -3.79 8.81
CA ALA A 88 -7.60 -4.14 8.71
C ALA A 88 -7.35 -5.26 7.69
N ASN A 89 -8.21 -6.29 7.66
CA ASN A 89 -8.12 -7.36 6.65
C ASN A 89 -8.32 -6.81 5.23
N PHE A 90 -9.31 -5.95 5.03
CA PHE A 90 -9.53 -5.32 3.73
C PHE A 90 -8.29 -4.54 3.25
N LEU A 91 -7.73 -3.66 4.08
CA LEU A 91 -6.54 -2.88 3.70
C LEU A 91 -5.31 -3.77 3.47
N PHE A 92 -5.12 -4.80 4.29
CA PHE A 92 -4.09 -5.81 4.09
C PHE A 92 -4.24 -6.53 2.73
N ASP A 93 -5.45 -6.95 2.40
CA ASP A 93 -5.75 -7.72 1.19
C ASP A 93 -5.47 -6.94 -0.09
N ILE A 94 -5.75 -5.63 -0.09
CA ILE A 94 -5.52 -4.75 -1.25
C ILE A 94 -4.11 -4.13 -1.28
N SER A 95 -3.29 -4.35 -0.25
CA SER A 95 -1.89 -3.90 -0.23
C SER A 95 -0.98 -4.89 -0.95
N SER A 96 -0.01 -4.37 -1.70
CA SER A 96 1.00 -5.19 -2.38
C SER A 96 1.99 -5.78 -1.38
N VAL A 97 2.53 -6.96 -1.69
CA VAL A 97 3.76 -7.45 -1.07
C VAL A 97 4.89 -6.49 -1.46
N LEU A 98 5.72 -6.10 -0.50
CA LEU A 98 6.83 -5.21 -0.74
C LEU A 98 7.88 -5.90 -1.63
N PRO A 99 8.24 -5.32 -2.78
CA PRO A 99 9.41 -5.76 -3.53
C PRO A 99 10.69 -5.54 -2.71
N ASP A 100 11.74 -6.32 -2.97
CA ASP A 100 12.98 -6.29 -2.18
C ASP A 100 13.56 -4.88 -1.96
N PRO A 101 13.62 -3.98 -2.97
CA PRO A 101 14.16 -2.65 -2.75
C PRO A 101 13.31 -1.80 -1.78
N LEU A 102 11.99 -1.93 -1.82
CA LEU A 102 11.09 -1.24 -0.89
C LEU A 102 11.13 -1.88 0.50
N ALA A 103 11.26 -3.20 0.58
CA ALA A 103 11.43 -3.91 1.84
C ALA A 103 12.74 -3.48 2.53
N GLU A 104 13.83 -3.31 1.79
CA GLU A 104 15.09 -2.78 2.30
C GLU A 104 14.96 -1.32 2.74
N SER A 105 14.32 -0.48 1.92
CA SER A 105 14.07 0.93 2.26
C SER A 105 13.21 1.06 3.53
N ALA A 106 12.21 0.21 3.71
CA ALA A 106 11.39 0.16 4.91
C ALA A 106 12.19 -0.31 6.15
N LYS A 107 13.11 -1.28 6.01
CA LYS A 107 14.05 -1.66 7.09
C LYS A 107 14.95 -0.50 7.48
N ASN A 108 15.48 0.24 6.50
CA ASN A 108 16.31 1.42 6.74
C ASN A 108 15.53 2.56 7.41
N ALA A 109 14.22 2.66 7.17
CA ALA A 109 13.31 3.57 7.89
C ALA A 109 12.96 3.10 9.32
N GLY A 110 13.47 1.94 9.75
CA GLY A 110 13.30 1.40 11.10
C GLY A 110 12.10 0.47 11.28
N PHE A 111 11.46 0.00 10.21
CA PHE A 111 10.42 -1.03 10.32
C PHE A 111 11.01 -2.44 10.46
N ASN A 112 10.31 -3.30 11.21
CA ASN A 112 10.61 -4.72 11.25
C ASN A 112 9.92 -5.45 10.08
N VAL A 113 10.59 -5.55 8.94
CA VAL A 113 10.02 -6.12 7.71
C VAL A 113 10.33 -7.61 7.60
N GLN A 114 9.29 -8.44 7.69
CA GLN A 114 9.38 -9.89 7.49
C GLN A 114 9.27 -10.28 6.00
N PRO A 115 9.68 -11.49 5.59
CA PRO A 115 9.39 -12.00 4.26
C PRO A 115 7.89 -11.95 3.94
N ASN A 116 7.55 -11.56 2.71
CA ASN A 116 6.16 -11.35 2.26
C ASN A 116 5.39 -10.25 2.99
N ALA A 117 6.08 -9.35 3.72
CA ALA A 117 5.46 -8.18 4.31
C ALA A 117 4.70 -7.38 3.25
N ARG A 118 3.48 -6.98 3.59
CA ARG A 118 2.66 -6.11 2.74
C ARG A 118 2.82 -4.66 3.13
N GLY A 119 2.69 -3.77 2.15
CA GLY A 119 2.72 -2.32 2.31
C GLY A 119 1.53 -1.75 3.06
N PHE A 120 1.27 -2.21 4.27
CA PHE A 120 0.08 -1.90 5.05
C PHE A 120 0.45 -1.42 6.45
N ILE A 121 -0.10 -0.28 6.85
CA ILE A 121 -0.04 0.22 8.23
C ILE A 121 -1.45 0.52 8.72
N PHE A 122 -1.81 0.00 9.89
CA PHE A 122 -3.06 0.29 10.59
C PHE A 122 -2.80 1.06 11.87
N ASN A 123 -3.64 2.06 12.15
CA ASN A 123 -3.46 2.99 13.27
C ASN A 123 -2.07 3.66 13.22
N ALA A 124 -1.73 4.16 12.02
CA ALA A 124 -0.53 4.93 11.78
C ALA A 124 -0.57 6.23 12.57
N ASP A 125 0.48 6.47 13.35
CA ASP A 125 0.82 7.78 13.88
C ASP A 125 1.56 8.61 12.83
N ALA A 126 1.85 9.88 13.15
CA ALA A 126 2.56 10.77 12.25
C ALA A 126 3.95 10.23 11.87
N GLU A 127 4.63 9.56 12.79
CA GLU A 127 5.97 8.99 12.55
C GLU A 127 5.90 7.85 11.53
N ALA A 128 4.99 6.89 11.70
CA ALA A 128 4.80 5.77 10.79
C ALA A 128 4.36 6.25 9.39
N LEU A 129 3.50 7.26 9.33
CA LEU A 129 3.09 7.86 8.06
C LEU A 129 4.26 8.53 7.33
N ILE A 130 5.09 9.29 8.03
CA ILE A 130 6.29 9.91 7.44
C ILE A 130 7.24 8.84 6.92
N LYS A 131 7.50 7.79 7.71
CA LYS A 131 8.36 6.67 7.29
C LYS A 131 7.80 5.95 6.05
N LEU A 132 6.48 5.71 6.00
CA LEU A 132 5.80 5.15 4.83
C LEU A 132 6.01 6.00 3.57
N LEU A 133 5.81 7.31 3.69
CA LEU A 133 6.03 8.23 2.58
C LEU A 133 7.49 8.24 2.13
N GLN A 134 8.45 8.19 3.06
CA GLN A 134 9.87 8.16 2.74
C GLN A 134 10.25 6.91 1.95
N PHE A 135 9.95 5.71 2.42
CA PHE A 135 10.35 4.50 1.68
C PHE A 135 9.49 4.26 0.44
N GLY A 136 8.21 4.68 0.45
CA GLY A 136 7.29 4.52 -0.68
C GLY A 136 7.55 5.49 -1.83
N SER A 137 8.23 6.61 -1.57
CA SER A 137 8.60 7.60 -2.60
C SER A 137 10.05 7.49 -3.06
N GLN A 138 10.89 6.73 -2.35
CA GLN A 138 12.22 6.39 -2.82
C GLN A 138 12.07 5.42 -4.00
N GLY A 139 12.23 5.98 -5.21
CA GLY A 139 12.38 5.16 -6.41
C GLY A 139 13.54 4.20 -6.21
N ALA A 140 13.30 2.90 -6.40
CA ALA A 140 14.37 1.93 -6.37
C ALA A 140 15.19 2.10 -7.66
N LEU A 141 16.41 2.64 -7.53
CA LEU A 141 17.40 2.48 -8.57
C LEU A 141 17.83 1.01 -8.54
N ARG A 142 17.38 0.25 -9.52
CA ARG A 142 17.87 -1.11 -9.79
C ARG A 142 19.04 -1.04 -10.77
#